data_AF-A0A6A0JUI3-F1
#
_entry.id   AF-A0A6A0JUI3-F1
#
_cell.length_a   1.000
_cell.length_b   1.000
_cell.length_c   1.000
_cell.angle_alpha   90.00
_cell.angle_beta   90.00
_cell.angle_gamma   90.00
#
_symmetry.space_group_name_H-M   'P 1'
#
loop_
_entity.id
_entity.type
_entity.pdbx_description
1 polymer ?
#
loop_
_entity_poly.entity_id
_entity_poly.type
_entity_poly.pdbx_seq_one_letter_code
_entity_poly.pdbx_strand_id
1 'polypeptide(L)' 'MGWSDHHQQGLIYYSPNHCYRGYTLFGTNRGGYDAYLIDMEGRICHKWHSDEGIVYAYLLPYGNLLLRTHAAKEGG' A
#
# COMPACT_ATOMS: atom_id res chain seq x y z
N MET A 1 -16.05 -2.26 9.32
CA MET A 1 -14.64 -2.61 9.62
C MET A 1 -14.57 -2.78 11.13
N GLY A 2 -14.49 -4.02 11.61
CA GLY A 2 -14.32 -4.28 13.05
C GLY A 2 -12.87 -4.02 13.42
N TRP A 3 -12.65 -3.16 14.40
CA TRP A 3 -11.33 -2.88 14.94
C TRP A 3 -11.16 -3.68 16.23
N SER A 4 -10.01 -4.33 16.41
CA SER A 4 -9.62 -4.96 17.67
C SER A 4 -8.59 -4.05 18.33
N ASP A 5 -8.88 -3.56 19.52
CA ASP A 5 -7.98 -2.69 20.30
C ASP A 5 -6.70 -3.42 20.77
N HIS A 6 -6.66 -4.76 20.61
CA HIS A 6 -5.57 -5.61 21.07
C HIS A 6 -4.65 -6.13 19.97
N HIS A 7 -4.81 -5.67 18.72
CA HIS A 7 -3.91 -6.09 17.64
C HIS A 7 -2.70 -5.19 17.47
N GLN A 8 -1.51 -5.80 17.44
CA GLN A 8 -0.29 -5.14 17.01
C GLN A 8 -0.47 -4.59 15.58
N GLN A 9 0.04 -3.38 15.36
CA GLN A 9 0.00 -2.73 14.05
C GLN A 9 1.23 -3.13 13.23
N GLY A 10 1.05 -3.26 11.91
CA GLY A 10 2.12 -3.66 10.99
C GLY A 10 2.20 -5.17 10.76
N LEU A 11 3.40 -5.69 10.54
CA LEU A 11 3.63 -7.12 10.31
C LEU A 11 3.45 -7.91 11.61
N ILE A 12 2.37 -8.69 11.68
CA ILE A 12 2.03 -9.52 12.85
C ILE A 12 2.42 -10.99 12.69
N TYR A 13 2.76 -11.43 11.48
CA TYR A 13 3.13 -12.82 11.19
C TYR A 13 4.06 -12.91 9.98
N TYR A 14 5.17 -13.63 10.12
CA TYR A 14 6.10 -13.93 9.04
C TYR A 14 6.55 -15.39 9.12
N SER A 15 6.43 -16.12 8.01
CA SER A 15 6.88 -17.51 7.88
C SER A 15 7.70 -17.65 6.60
N PRO A 16 9.04 -17.63 6.68
CA PRO A 16 9.93 -17.62 5.52
C PRO A 16 9.71 -18.78 4.53
N ASN A 17 9.24 -19.94 5.02
CA ASN A 17 8.99 -21.13 4.21
C ASN A 17 7.60 -21.14 3.54
N HIS A 18 6.74 -20.16 3.85
CA HIS A 18 5.36 -20.08 3.35
C HIS A 18 5.04 -18.74 2.71
N CYS A 19 6.05 -17.97 2.30
CA CYS A 19 5.87 -16.71 1.59
C CYS A 19 6.94 -16.51 0.52
N TYR A 20 6.59 -15.70 -0.48
CA TYR A 20 7.56 -15.21 -1.45
C TYR A 20 8.47 -14.17 -0.79
N ARG A 21 9.75 -14.21 -1.13
CA ARG A 21 10.70 -13.16 -0.73
C ARG A 21 10.44 -11.89 -1.54
N GLY A 22 10.72 -10.74 -0.95
CA GLY A 22 10.70 -9.46 -1.65
C GLY A 22 9.99 -8.40 -0.83
N TYR A 23 9.05 -7.72 -1.46
CA TYR A 23 8.33 -6.60 -0.89
C TYR A 23 6.83 -6.76 -1.08
N THR A 24 6.06 -6.22 -0.14
CA THR A 24 4.61 -6.13 -0.25
C THR A 24 4.22 -4.69 -0.54
N LEU A 25 3.53 -4.47 -1.66
CA LEU A 25 2.86 -3.21 -1.97
C LEU A 25 1.44 -3.25 -1.41
N PHE A 26 1.07 -2.24 -0.62
CA PHE A 26 -0.32 -2.07 -0.18
C PHE A 26 -0.71 -0.59 -0.12
N GLY A 27 -2.02 -0.35 -0.15
CA GLY A 27 -2.64 0.96 -0.03
C GLY A 27 -4.08 0.82 0.42
N THR A 28 -4.75 1.94 0.71
CA THR A 28 -6.15 1.88 1.12
C THR A 28 -7.06 1.68 -0.10
N ASN A 29 -7.84 0.61 -0.07
CA ASN A 29 -8.69 0.16 -1.20
C ASN A 29 -9.86 1.13 -1.54
N ARG A 30 -10.06 2.19 -0.77
CA ARG A 30 -11.16 3.17 -0.94
C ARG A 30 -10.70 4.61 -0.75
N GLY A 31 -9.67 5.01 -1.49
CA GLY A 31 -9.45 6.43 -1.72
C GLY A 31 -8.49 7.13 -0.77
N GLY A 32 -7.45 6.43 -0.32
CA GLY A 32 -6.33 7.14 0.31
C GLY A 32 -5.45 7.83 -0.72
N TYR A 33 -4.50 8.56 -0.18
CA TYR A 33 -3.53 9.36 -0.91
C TYR A 33 -2.15 8.72 -0.91
N ASP A 34 -2.01 7.59 -0.20
CA ASP A 34 -0.74 6.94 0.07
C ASP A 34 -0.75 5.47 -0.34
N ALA A 35 0.38 5.02 -0.89
CA ALA A 35 0.72 3.61 -1.07
C ALA A 35 2.09 3.35 -0.44
N TYR A 36 2.26 2.15 0.12
CA TYR A 36 3.43 1.76 0.89
C TYR A 36 4.05 0.49 0.32
N LEU A 37 5.37 0.47 0.27
CA LEU A 37 6.15 -0.73 0.05
C LEU A 37 6.80 -1.12 1.38
N ILE A 38 6.58 -2.34 1.83
CA ILE A 38 7.25 -2.89 3.02
C ILE A 38 8.11 -4.09 2.65
N ASP A 39 9.19 -4.30 3.41
CA ASP A 39 9.97 -5.53 3.36
C ASP A 39 9.35 -6.66 4.19
N MET A 40 10.05 -7.80 4.22
CA MET A 40 9.63 -9.00 4.94
C MET A 40 9.64 -8.85 6.46
N GLU A 41 10.29 -7.80 7.00
CA GLU A 41 10.30 -7.45 8.43
C GLU A 41 9.25 -6.38 8.77
N GLY A 42 8.46 -5.95 7.78
CA GLY A 42 7.40 -4.96 7.96
C GLY A 42 7.90 -3.51 8.01
N ARG A 43 9.15 -3.25 7.65
CA ARG A 43 9.70 -1.89 7.60
C ARG A 43 9.22 -1.22 6.32
N ILE A 44 8.84 0.05 6.42
CA ILE A 44 8.47 0.86 5.24
C ILE A 44 9.74 1.17 4.45
N CYS A 45 9.84 0.62 3.25
CA CYS A 45 10.95 0.87 2.32
C CYS A 45 10.67 2.07 1.42
N HIS A 46 9.41 2.30 1.06
CA HIS A 46 9.00 3.42 0.23
C HIS A 46 7.57 3.84 0.51
N LYS A 47 7.27 5.13 0.32
CA LYS A 47 5.94 5.72 0.37
C LYS A 47 5.72 6.55 -0.90
N TRP A 48 4.67 6.24 -1.64
CA TRP A 48 4.15 7.12 -2.69
C TRP A 48 3.00 7.95 -2.13
N HIS A 49 2.93 9.20 -2.56
CA HIS A 49 1.84 10.11 -2.25
C HIS A 49 1.29 10.73 -3.54
N SER A 50 -0.03 10.91 -3.62
CA SER A 50 -0.69 11.62 -4.72
C SER A 50 -1.87 12.41 -4.18
N ASP A 51 -1.90 13.72 -4.41
CA ASP A 51 -3.02 14.61 -4.04
C ASP A 51 -4.32 14.27 -4.78
N GLU A 52 -4.22 13.61 -5.93
CA GLU A 52 -5.35 13.10 -6.70
C GLU A 52 -5.84 11.73 -6.22
N GLY A 53 -5.19 11.18 -5.20
CA GLY A 53 -5.48 9.87 -4.60
C GLY A 53 -4.91 8.68 -5.37
N ILE A 54 -4.97 7.52 -4.73
CA ILE A 54 -4.47 6.24 -5.23
C ILE A 54 -5.56 5.18 -5.01
N VAL A 55 -6.20 4.74 -6.09
CA VAL A 55 -7.37 3.84 -6.05
C VAL A 55 -7.08 2.44 -6.61
N TYR A 56 -5.95 2.25 -7.31
CA TYR A 56 -5.36 0.94 -7.63
C TYR A 56 -3.89 1.17 -7.90
N ALA A 57 -3.01 0.38 -7.28
CA ALA A 57 -1.58 0.56 -7.33
C ALA A 57 -0.90 -0.68 -7.92
N TYR A 58 -0.03 -0.48 -8.91
CA TYR A 58 0.77 -1.53 -9.53
C TYR A 58 2.23 -1.09 -9.61
N LEU A 59 3.13 -1.88 -9.01
CA LEU A 59 4.56 -1.59 -9.02
C LEU A 59 5.17 -2.05 -10.35
N LEU A 60 5.78 -1.11 -11.07
CA LEU A 60 6.51 -1.41 -12.30
C LEU A 60 7.92 -1.95 -11.98
N PRO A 61 8.55 -2.71 -12.89
CA PRO A 61 9.88 -3.30 -12.66
C PRO A 61 10.98 -2.30 -12.26
N TYR A 62 10.85 -1.03 -12.65
CA TYR A 62 11.81 0.03 -12.33
C TYR A 62 11.52 0.77 -11.03
N GLY A 63 10.54 0.32 -10.23
CA GLY A 63 10.18 0.93 -8.96
C GLY A 63 9.21 2.11 -9.06
N ASN A 64 8.72 2.44 -10.25
CA ASN A 64 7.67 3.44 -10.45
C ASN A 64 6.29 2.85 -10.16
N LEU A 65 5.37 3.69 -9.68
CA LEU A 65 4.00 3.29 -9.40
C LEU A 65 3.08 3.65 -10.57
N LEU A 66 2.49 2.65 -11.21
CA LEU A 66 1.32 2.85 -12.06
C LEU A 66 0.08 2.87 -11.17
N LEU A 67 -0.72 3.93 -11.27
CA LEU A 67 -1.90 4.08 -10.41
C LEU A 67 -3.11 4.67 -11.13
N ARG A 68 -4.30 4.37 -10.60
CA ARG A 68 -5.54 5.08 -10.93
C ARG A 68 -5.85 6.09 -9.83
N THR A 69 -6.09 7.34 -10.20
CA THR A 69 -6.49 8.41 -9.26
C THR A 69 -8.00 8.37 -8.98
N HIS A 70 -8.46 9.26 -8.11
CA HIS A 70 -9.88 9.55 -7.97
C HIS A 70 -10.48 10.08 -9.27
N ALA A 71 -11.80 10.04 -9.38
CA ALA A 71 -12.47 10.79 -10.45
C ALA A 71 -12.10 12.27 -10.33
N ALA A 72 -11.92 12.94 -11.48
CA ALA A 72 -11.76 14.38 -11.50
C ALA A 72 -12.92 15.02 -10.74
N LYS A 73 -12.63 16.01 -9.90
CA LYS A 73 -13.68 16.87 -9.37
C LYS A 73 -14.36 17.50 -10.58
N GLU A 74 -15.68 17.38 -10.69
CA GLU A 74 -16.45 18.00 -11.78
C GLU A 74 -15.97 19.44 -11.95
N GLY A 75 -15.56 19.79 -13.18
CA GLY A 75 -15.15 21.15 -13.51
C GLY A 75 -16.32 22.07 -13.21
N GLY A 76 -16.12 23.03 -12.31
CA GLY A 76 -17.09 24.09 -12.05
C GLY A 76 -17.37 24.95 -13.27
#